data_AF-R5QG58-F1
#
_entry.id   AF-R5QG58-F1
#
_cell.length_a   1.000
_cell.length_b   1.000
_cell.length_c   1.000
_cell.angle_alpha   90.00
_cell.angle_beta   90.00
_cell.angle_gamma   90.00
#
_symmetry.space_group_name_H-M   'P 1'
#
loop_
_entity.id
_entity.type
_entity.pdbx_description
1 polymer ?
#
loop_
_entity_poly.entity_id
_entity_poly.type
_entity_poly.pdbx_seq_one_letter_code
_entity_poly.pdbx_strand_id
1 'polypeptide(L)' 'MGIGFWQLIVILLIVLVLFGRGKLPALAEDIGKSVRLFKKGLAEDENVEKKADIKVIENKAEENKEKDV' A
#
# COMPACT_ATOMS: atom_id res chain seq x y z
N MET A 1 24.57 -20.26 20.63
CA MET A 1 24.44 -18.80 20.88
C MET A 1 23.77 -18.19 19.66
N GLY A 2 22.44 -18.25 19.59
CA GLY A 2 21.68 -17.71 18.47
C GLY A 2 21.45 -16.21 18.63
N ILE A 3 21.15 -15.53 17.52
CA ILE A 3 20.69 -14.15 17.55
C ILE A 3 19.35 -14.14 18.28
N GLY A 4 19.37 -13.70 19.53
CA GLY A 4 18.18 -13.57 20.36
C GLY A 4 17.36 -12.35 19.96
N PHE A 5 16.10 -12.33 20.41
CA PHE A 5 15.21 -11.19 20.24
C PHE A 5 15.81 -9.88 20.77
N TRP A 6 16.63 -9.97 21.82
CA TRP A 6 17.31 -8.83 22.42
C TRP A 6 18.30 -8.14 21.48
N GLN A 7 19.04 -8.92 20.68
CA GLN A 7 19.99 -8.40 19.70
C GLN A 7 19.27 -7.67 18.55
N LEU A 8 18.13 -8.18 18.10
CA LEU A 8 17.34 -7.52 17.06
C LEU A 8 16.84 -6.14 17.49
N ILE A 9 16.41 -5.98 18.75
CA ILE A 9 16.01 -4.68 19.30
C ILE A 9 17.18 -3.69 19.32
N VAL A 10 18.37 -4.13 19.75
CA VAL A 10 19.56 -3.27 19.77
C VAL A 10 19.94 -2.81 18.36
N ILE A 11 19.92 -3.72 17.38
CA ILE A 11 20.19 -3.39 15.98
C ILE A 11 19.13 -2.41 15.44
N LEU A 12 17.86 -2.65 15.73
CA LEU A 12 16.76 -1.77 15.32
C LEU A 12 16.95 -0.36 15.88
N LEU A 13 17.37 -0.23 17.13
CA LEU A 13 17.64 1.07 17.76
C LEU A 13 18.76 1.82 17.04
N ILE A 14 19.87 1.14 16.73
CA ILE A 14 21.01 1.72 16.00
C ILE A 14 20.56 2.21 14.62
N VAL A 15 19.82 1.38 13.88
CA VAL A 15 19.27 1.76 12.57
C VAL A 15 18.34 2.98 12.70
N LEU A 16 17.49 3.03 13.73
CA LEU A 16 16.59 4.15 13.96
C LEU A 16 17.33 5.46 14.24
N VAL A 17 18.48 5.41 14.92
CA VAL A 17 19.34 6.56 15.19
C VAL A 17 20.05 7.04 13.92
N LEU A 18 20.59 6.12 13.11
CA LEU A 18 21.30 6.45 11.87
C LEU A 18 20.36 7.02 10.78
N PHE A 19 19.20 6.40 10.61
CA PHE A 19 18.21 6.81 9.60
C PHE A 19 17.26 7.89 10.12
N GLY A 20 17.12 8.03 11.43
CA GLY A 20 16.19 8.96 12.09
C GLY A 20 14.73 8.50 12.02
N ARG A 21 13.92 9.03 12.94
CA ARG A 21 12.48 8.70 13.10
C ARG A 21 11.58 8.99 11.89
N GLY A 22 12.03 9.81 10.93
CA GLY A 22 11.22 10.23 9.78
C GLY A 22 11.47 9.46 8.49
N LYS A 23 12.68 8.89 8.31
CA LYS A 23 13.05 8.22 7.05
C LYS A 23 12.48 6.80 6.96
N LEU A 24 12.48 6.06 8.07
CA LEU A 24 11.95 4.69 8.10
C LEU A 24 10.44 4.63 7.78
N PRO A 25 9.56 5.47 8.37
CA PRO A 25 8.14 5.45 8.03
C PRO A 25 7.86 5.83 6.58
N ALA A 26 8.56 6.83 6.04
CA ALA A 26 8.40 7.26 4.65
C ALA A 26 8.79 6.14 3.67
N LEU A 27 9.95 5.50 3.88
CA LEU A 27 10.39 4.36 3.06
C LEU A 27 9.45 3.15 3.20
N ALA A 28 8.97 2.87 4.41
CA ALA A 28 8.00 1.80 4.65
C ALA A 28 6.65 2.08 3.98
N GLU A 29 6.24 3.34 3.87
CA GLU A 29 5.02 3.72 3.16
C GLU A 29 5.15 3.48 1.65
N ASP A 30 6.28 3.86 1.05
CA ASP A 30 6.56 3.63 -0.38
C ASP A 30 6.68 2.14 -0.71
N ILE A 31 7.43 1.38 0.11
CA ILE A 31 7.51 -0.08 -0.01
C ILE A 31 6.15 -0.71 0.23
N GLY A 32 5.39 -0.25 1.21
CA GLY A 32 4.05 -0.75 1.54
C GLY A 32 3.05 -0.55 0.40
N LYS A 33 3.10 0.59 -0.28
CA LYS A 33 2.31 0.85 -1.50
C LYS A 33 2.71 -0.12 -2.63
N SER A 34 4.01 -0.29 -2.88
CA SER A 34 4.52 -1.22 -3.90
C SER A 34 4.13 -2.68 -3.61
N VAL A 35 4.27 -3.14 -2.37
CA VAL A 35 3.92 -4.50 -1.95
C VAL A 35 2.40 -4.73 -2.00
N ARG A 36 1.59 -3.73 -1.64
CA ARG A 36 0.12 -3.81 -1.79
C ARG A 36 -0.30 -3.93 -3.25
N LEU A 37 0.31 -3.16 -4.15
CA LEU A 37 0.04 -3.28 -5.59
C LEU A 37 0.47 -4.64 -6.14
N PHE A 38 1.65 -5.11 -5.73
CA PHE A 38 2.15 -6.43 -6.12
C PHE A 38 1.20 -7.55 -5.65
N LYS A 39 0.77 -7.50 -4.38
CA LYS A 39 -0.18 -8.48 -3.84
C LYS A 39 -1.56 -8.39 -4.46
N LYS A 40 -2.03 -7.19 -4.80
CA LYS A 40 -3.31 -7.00 -5.50
C LYS A 40 -3.23 -7.55 -6.93
N GLY A 41 -2.13 -7.33 -7.65
CA GLY A 41 -1.91 -7.87 -8.99
C GLY A 41 -1.86 -9.39 -9.00
N LEU A 42 -1.13 -10.01 -8.04
CA LEU A 42 -1.11 -11.46 -7.89
C LEU A 42 -2.49 -12.04 -7.53
N ALA A 43 -3.22 -11.37 -6.63
CA ALA A 43 -4.57 -11.79 -6.27
C ALA A 43 -5.58 -11.56 -7.39
N GLU A 44 -5.38 -10.57 -8.27
CA GLU A 44 -6.19 -10.39 -9.48
C GLU A 44 -5.87 -11.50 -10.50
N ASP A 45 -4.61 -11.89 -10.70
CA ASP A 45 -4.23 -13.03 -11.57
C ASP A 45 -4.84 -14.36 -11.09
N GLU A 46 -4.82 -14.61 -9.78
CA GLU A 46 -5.50 -15.78 -9.17
C GLU A 46 -7.04 -15.67 -9.21
N ASN A 47 -7.59 -14.47 -9.41
CA ASN A 47 -9.04 -14.21 -9.46
C ASN A 47 -9.55 -13.83 -10.85
N VAL A 48 -8.71 -13.83 -11.89
CA VAL A 48 -9.15 -13.67 -13.29
C VAL A 48 -9.97 -14.89 -13.74
N GLU A 49 -9.91 -16.02 -13.03
CA GLU A 49 -10.91 -17.09 -13.15
C GLU A 49 -12.25 -16.79 -12.45
N LYS A 50 -12.39 -15.73 -11.64
CA LYS A 50 -13.59 -15.46 -10.81
C LYS A 50 -14.14 -14.04 -10.70
N LYS A 51 -13.51 -13.00 -11.24
CA LYS A 51 -14.00 -11.60 -11.15
C LYS A 51 -14.01 -10.89 -12.50
N ALA A 52 -14.85 -11.37 -13.41
CA ALA A 52 -15.33 -10.57 -14.54
C ALA A 52 -16.65 -9.86 -14.18
N ASP A 53 -16.78 -9.29 -12.98
CA ASP A 53 -17.93 -8.46 -12.62
C ASP A 53 -17.51 -7.44 -11.55
N ILE A 54 -17.96 -6.19 -11.71
CA ILE A 54 -17.85 -5.05 -10.78
C ILE A 54 -16.60 -4.16 -10.95
N LYS A 55 -16.67 -3.21 -11.90
CA LYS A 55 -16.52 -1.74 -11.72
C LYS A 55 -16.27 -1.00 -13.05
N VAL A 56 -17.30 -0.89 -13.89
CA VAL A 56 -17.35 0.08 -15.01
C VAL A 56 -18.44 1.16 -14.78
N ILE A 57 -19.17 1.13 -13.67
CA ILE A 57 -20.21 2.13 -13.37
C ILE A 57 -19.73 3.06 -12.26
N GLU A 58 -18.87 4.03 -12.60
CA GLU A 58 -18.71 5.25 -11.79
C GLU A 58 -18.04 6.38 -12.60
N ASN A 59 -18.58 6.67 -13.79
CA ASN A 59 -18.25 7.91 -14.54
C ASN A 59 -19.41 8.30 -15.48
N LYS A 60 -20.61 8.57 -14.96
CA LYS A 60 -21.64 9.34 -15.72
C LYS A 60 -22.81 9.87 -14.86
N ALA A 61 -22.52 10.79 -13.96
CA ALA A 61 -23.44 11.78 -13.36
C ALA A 61 -22.52 12.57 -12.42
N GLU A 62 -22.25 13.87 -12.56
CA GLU A 62 -23.20 14.97 -12.63
C GLU A 62 -22.56 16.17 -13.34
N GLU A 63 -23.06 16.57 -14.51
CA GLU A 63 -23.00 17.94 -15.03
C GLU A 63 -24.15 18.11 -16.03
N ASN A 64 -25.36 18.26 -15.52
CA ASN A 64 -26.44 18.93 -16.25
C ASN A 64 -27.52 19.40 -15.26
N LYS A 65 -27.31 20.58 -14.68
CA LYS A 65 -28.40 21.43 -14.16
C LYS A 65 -27.86 22.83 -13.87
N GLU A 66 -27.69 23.64 -14.91
CA GLU A 66 -27.91 25.09 -14.81
C GLU A 66 -28.03 25.68 -16.23
N LYS A 67 -29.27 26.00 -16.64
CA LYS A 67 -29.67 27.16 -17.46
C LYS A 67 -31.09 26.95 -18.01
N ASP A 68 -32.05 27.04 -17.09
CA ASP A 68 -33.43 27.50 -17.36
C ASP A 68 -33.71 28.62 -16.37
N VAL A 69 -33.24 29.83 -16.71
CA VAL A 69 -33.76 31.13 -16.23
C VAL A 69 -33.63 32.11 -17.39
#